data_AF-A0A7C7XAW1-F1
#
_entry.id   AF-A0A7C7XAW1-F1
#
_cell.length_a   1.000
_cell.length_b   1.000
_cell.length_c   1.000
_cell.angle_alpha   90.00
_cell.angle_beta   90.00
_cell.angle_gamma   90.00
#
_symmetry.space_group_name_H-M   'P 1'
#
loop_
_entity.id
_entity.type
_entity.pdbx_description
1 polymer ?
#
loop_
_entity_poly.entity_id
_entity_poly.type
_entity_poly.pdbx_seq_one_letter_code
_entity_poly.pdbx_strand_id
1 'polypeptide(L)'
;MNNFIKKKFLNKSFRNKHFLYYNFWEAQFKNVKFERCIIDNSIFCDAKFENVLFHNCTIKNSNFSHTYFLNTKIVKSKISGSNFRDALRDKKSKLQIKISSEEPTASFNYIKKNSAKKLKLSKIESKIYYALTKGEGFYLVKNYFNKLKIKKAFKIIDNIVMKDKKIKSNLNNFAKDKKFNQKWIYNLLNKNKVFIDLIQPNPAMNVFKKLLGNDFICGFFGVNCLLPGARGQIPHLDYPYYRFVKPGNKIPFKAKKNFFLNCQVLIPLTKFDQTNGSTAFLKNSHKLNKFPLKDDFKKNSFSQLNIDIGSIVIFNGLTWHLAQPNYSNSKKRYGILAQYLPSFLSPQLDLKTITDKKVIDKDKRYLKQLLGINLQFPSIRK
;
A
#
# COMPACT_ATOMS: atom_id res chain seq x y z
N MET A 1 31.54 37.72 -9.27
CA MET A 1 30.59 36.77 -9.92
C MET A 1 29.26 37.49 -10.10
N ASN A 2 28.78 37.70 -11.31
CA ASN A 2 27.49 38.38 -11.53
C ASN A 2 26.34 37.38 -11.33
N ASN A 3 25.45 37.65 -10.38
CA ASN A 3 24.44 36.70 -9.93
C ASN A 3 23.02 37.04 -10.43
N PHE A 4 22.39 36.07 -11.08
CA PHE A 4 21.06 36.14 -11.69
C PHE A 4 20.23 34.89 -11.39
N ILE A 5 20.45 34.28 -10.21
CA ILE A 5 19.68 33.11 -9.74
C ILE A 5 18.17 33.38 -9.88
N LYS A 6 17.43 32.41 -10.43
CA LYS A 6 15.96 32.43 -10.62
C LYS A 6 15.42 33.60 -11.46
N LYS A 7 16.30 34.39 -12.09
CA LYS A 7 15.88 35.57 -12.85
C LYS A 7 15.25 35.17 -14.18
N LYS A 8 14.26 35.95 -14.63
CA LYS A 8 13.62 35.79 -15.93
C LYS A 8 14.18 36.79 -16.94
N PHE A 9 14.55 36.29 -18.10
CA PHE A 9 14.99 37.05 -19.26
C PHE A 9 14.02 36.77 -20.40
N LEU A 10 13.25 37.80 -20.78
CA LEU A 10 12.19 37.70 -21.79
C LEU A 10 12.50 38.63 -22.96
N ASN A 11 12.42 38.12 -24.19
CA ASN A 11 12.54 38.91 -25.42
C ASN A 11 13.83 39.76 -25.49
N LYS A 12 14.97 39.18 -25.08
CA LYS A 12 16.26 39.89 -25.04
C LYS A 12 17.23 39.39 -26.09
N SER A 13 18.10 40.28 -26.58
CA SER A 13 19.25 39.92 -27.40
C SER A 13 20.54 40.38 -26.71
N PHE A 14 21.39 39.41 -26.37
CA PHE A 14 22.75 39.66 -25.89
C PHE A 14 23.68 39.59 -27.10
N ARG A 15 24.38 40.69 -27.40
CA ARG A 15 25.31 40.80 -28.52
C ARG A 15 26.70 41.17 -28.03
N ASN A 16 27.74 40.48 -28.53
CA ASN A 16 29.15 40.80 -28.24
C ASN A 16 29.43 40.89 -26.71
N LYS A 17 28.82 39.99 -25.92
CA LYS A 17 28.97 39.97 -24.46
C LYS A 17 29.87 38.84 -23.99
N HIS A 18 30.66 39.12 -22.96
CA HIS A 18 31.49 38.13 -22.28
C HIS A 18 30.86 37.82 -20.91
N PHE A 19 30.31 36.61 -20.78
CA PHE A 19 29.75 36.06 -19.54
C PHE A 19 30.80 35.17 -18.89
N LEU A 20 31.70 35.78 -18.12
CA LEU A 20 32.75 35.10 -17.37
C LEU A 20 32.36 35.03 -15.88
N TYR A 21 32.21 33.83 -15.33
CA TYR A 21 31.74 33.61 -13.95
C TYR A 21 30.37 34.24 -13.67
N TYR A 22 29.39 34.00 -14.53
CA TYR A 22 28.00 34.41 -14.28
C TYR A 22 27.23 33.25 -13.66
N ASN A 23 26.37 33.55 -12.70
CA ASN A 23 25.47 32.58 -12.09
C ASN A 23 24.04 32.80 -12.55
N PHE A 24 23.55 31.93 -13.42
CA PHE A 24 22.18 31.86 -13.91
C PHE A 24 21.45 30.61 -13.42
N TRP A 25 21.79 30.09 -12.24
CA TRP A 25 21.13 28.91 -11.67
C TRP A 25 19.62 29.15 -11.53
N GLU A 26 18.81 28.21 -12.04
CA GLU A 26 17.35 28.27 -12.12
C GLU A 26 16.79 29.46 -12.93
N ALA A 27 17.63 30.16 -13.71
CA ALA A 27 17.17 31.26 -14.53
C ALA A 27 16.29 30.78 -15.69
N GLN A 28 15.39 31.65 -16.13
CA GLN A 28 14.48 31.38 -17.25
C GLN A 28 14.78 32.33 -18.40
N PHE A 29 14.99 31.77 -19.59
CA PHE A 29 15.23 32.50 -20.82
C PHE A 29 14.12 32.17 -21.82
N LYS A 30 13.32 33.15 -22.20
CA LYS A 30 12.25 32.99 -23.20
C LYS A 30 12.42 33.98 -24.32
N ASN A 31 12.44 33.49 -25.56
CA ASN A 31 12.68 34.29 -26.76
C ASN A 31 13.98 35.12 -26.66
N VAL A 32 15.05 34.48 -26.17
CA VAL A 32 16.35 35.14 -25.97
C VAL A 32 17.32 34.75 -27.07
N LYS A 33 18.14 35.70 -27.53
CA LYS A 33 19.25 35.45 -28.45
C LYS A 33 20.58 35.78 -27.79
N PHE A 34 21.54 34.88 -27.90
CA PHE A 34 22.95 35.11 -27.61
C PHE A 34 23.67 35.13 -28.95
N GLU A 35 24.22 36.28 -29.34
CA GLU A 35 24.87 36.48 -30.63
C GLU A 35 26.30 36.97 -30.41
N ARG A 36 27.28 36.23 -30.94
CA ARG A 36 28.71 36.57 -30.78
C ARG A 36 29.13 36.72 -29.31
N CYS A 37 28.55 35.91 -28.43
CA CYS A 37 28.87 35.92 -27.00
C CYS A 37 29.95 34.89 -26.64
N ILE A 38 30.77 35.23 -25.66
CA ILE A 38 31.66 34.29 -24.97
C ILE A 38 31.02 33.96 -23.63
N ILE A 39 30.78 32.68 -23.37
CA ILE A 39 30.23 32.15 -22.12
C ILE A 39 31.30 31.23 -21.54
N ASP A 40 31.87 31.61 -20.41
CA ASP A 40 32.99 30.90 -19.79
C ASP A 40 32.79 30.78 -18.28
N ASN A 41 33.10 29.61 -17.72
CA ASN A 41 32.99 29.32 -16.29
C ASN A 41 31.65 29.79 -15.67
N SER A 42 30.56 29.68 -16.42
CA SER A 42 29.26 30.20 -16.00
C SER A 42 28.28 29.08 -15.65
N ILE A 43 27.38 29.36 -14.71
CA ILE A 43 26.41 28.40 -14.18
C ILE A 43 25.05 28.65 -14.83
N PHE A 44 24.49 27.61 -15.43
CA PHE A 44 23.14 27.53 -15.99
C PHE A 44 22.40 26.29 -15.47
N CYS A 45 22.83 25.71 -14.35
CA CYS A 45 22.15 24.58 -13.71
C CYS A 45 20.65 24.86 -13.55
N ASP A 46 19.81 23.86 -13.78
CA ASP A 46 18.34 23.97 -13.64
C ASP A 46 17.69 25.12 -14.44
N ALA A 47 18.43 25.75 -15.35
CA ALA A 47 17.90 26.83 -16.17
C ALA A 47 16.93 26.30 -17.22
N LYS A 48 16.03 27.17 -17.66
CA LYS A 48 15.07 26.86 -18.73
C LYS A 48 15.28 27.80 -19.92
N PHE A 49 15.56 27.22 -21.07
CA PHE A 49 15.65 27.93 -22.35
C PHE A 49 14.44 27.58 -23.22
N GLU A 50 13.62 28.57 -23.56
CA GLU A 50 12.44 28.43 -24.41
C GLU A 50 12.54 29.39 -25.61
N ASN A 51 12.58 28.85 -26.82
CA ASN A 51 12.82 29.61 -28.06
C ASN A 51 14.12 30.43 -28.00
N VAL A 52 15.23 29.79 -27.61
CA VAL A 52 16.52 30.46 -27.44
C VAL A 52 17.47 30.13 -28.59
N LEU A 53 18.24 31.13 -29.04
CA LEU A 53 19.26 30.95 -30.07
C LEU A 53 20.63 31.35 -29.53
N PHE A 54 21.59 30.44 -29.62
CA PHE A 54 23.01 30.74 -29.51
C PHE A 54 23.61 30.76 -30.92
N HIS A 55 24.09 31.91 -31.37
CA HIS A 55 24.63 32.11 -32.72
C HIS A 55 26.01 32.74 -32.68
N ASN A 56 27.00 32.10 -33.32
CA ASN A 56 28.41 32.53 -33.27
C ASN A 56 28.96 32.66 -31.83
N CYS A 57 28.52 31.81 -30.91
CA CYS A 57 28.97 31.84 -29.52
C CYS A 57 30.15 30.90 -29.24
N THR A 58 30.94 31.22 -28.22
CA THR A 58 31.91 30.29 -27.62
C THR A 58 31.45 29.96 -26.21
N ILE A 59 31.19 28.68 -25.92
CA ILE A 59 30.70 28.20 -24.62
C ILE A 59 31.73 27.23 -24.04
N LYS A 60 32.44 27.65 -23.00
CA LYS A 60 33.47 26.83 -22.35
C LYS A 60 33.29 26.70 -20.85
N ASN A 61 33.70 25.55 -20.31
CA ASN A 61 33.81 25.29 -18.86
C ASN A 61 32.56 25.68 -18.06
N SER A 62 31.39 25.62 -18.68
CA SER A 62 30.15 26.13 -18.12
C SER A 62 29.23 24.98 -17.75
N ASN A 63 28.42 25.16 -16.71
CA ASN A 63 27.57 24.10 -16.18
C ASN A 63 26.12 24.26 -16.62
N PHE A 64 25.64 23.34 -17.45
CA PHE A 64 24.26 23.22 -17.94
C PHE A 64 23.59 21.92 -17.43
N SER A 65 24.00 21.39 -16.28
CA SER A 65 23.35 20.20 -15.74
C SER A 65 21.88 20.48 -15.36
N HIS A 66 20.99 19.52 -15.60
CA HIS A 66 19.53 19.66 -15.38
C HIS A 66 18.85 20.81 -16.16
N THR A 67 19.53 21.40 -17.14
CA THR A 67 18.97 22.46 -17.97
C THR A 67 17.94 21.91 -18.97
N TYR A 68 16.85 22.65 -19.18
CA TYR A 68 15.84 22.34 -20.20
C TYR A 68 16.00 23.20 -21.45
N PHE A 69 16.11 22.55 -22.60
CA PHE A 69 16.18 23.18 -23.91
C PHE A 69 14.89 22.91 -24.71
N LEU A 70 14.05 23.94 -24.85
CA LEU A 70 12.79 23.89 -25.59
C LEU A 70 12.88 24.79 -26.81
N ASN A 71 12.81 24.21 -28.01
CA ASN A 71 13.03 24.92 -29.26
C ASN A 71 14.31 25.79 -29.23
N THR A 72 15.39 25.26 -28.63
CA THR A 72 16.67 25.95 -28.53
C THR A 72 17.59 25.52 -29.66
N LYS A 73 18.27 26.49 -30.27
CA LYS A 73 19.21 26.27 -31.38
C LYS A 73 20.59 26.76 -30.98
N ILE A 74 21.59 25.93 -31.23
CA ILE A 74 23.01 26.31 -31.13
C ILE A 74 23.58 26.22 -32.54
N VAL A 75 23.88 27.38 -33.13
CA VAL A 75 24.26 27.53 -34.54
C VAL A 75 25.61 28.23 -34.62
N LYS A 76 26.52 27.71 -35.45
CA LYS A 76 27.88 28.26 -35.65
C LYS A 76 28.62 28.57 -34.34
N SER A 77 28.35 27.82 -33.28
CA SER A 77 28.88 28.07 -31.93
C SER A 77 29.76 26.91 -31.49
N LYS A 78 30.84 27.19 -30.76
CA LYS A 78 31.78 26.19 -30.25
C LYS A 78 31.46 25.87 -28.79
N ILE A 79 31.49 24.60 -28.41
CA ILE A 79 31.26 24.13 -27.03
C ILE A 79 32.43 23.23 -26.62
N SER A 80 33.05 23.50 -25.47
CA SER A 80 34.17 22.69 -24.96
C SER A 80 34.20 22.68 -23.42
N GLY A 81 34.45 21.53 -22.79
CA GLY A 81 34.60 21.45 -21.32
C GLY A 81 33.35 21.82 -20.51
N SER A 82 32.18 21.95 -21.16
CA SER A 82 30.93 22.30 -20.49
C SER A 82 30.16 21.04 -20.08
N ASN A 83 29.54 21.07 -18.90
CA ASN A 83 28.78 19.96 -18.33
C ASN A 83 27.31 20.02 -18.78
N PHE A 84 26.77 18.92 -19.31
CA PHE A 84 25.36 18.78 -19.71
C PHE A 84 24.69 17.55 -19.08
N ARG A 85 25.22 17.03 -17.98
CA ARG A 85 24.64 15.88 -17.28
C ARG A 85 23.17 16.15 -16.92
N ASP A 86 22.29 15.21 -17.25
CA ASP A 86 20.84 15.30 -17.01
C ASP A 86 20.14 16.50 -17.67
N ALA A 87 20.79 17.16 -18.64
CA ALA A 87 20.15 18.19 -19.45
C ALA A 87 19.21 17.54 -20.49
N LEU A 88 18.08 18.18 -20.74
CA LEU A 88 17.02 17.65 -21.59
C LEU A 88 16.72 18.57 -22.76
N ARG A 89 16.38 17.98 -23.91
CA ARG A 89 15.89 18.73 -25.08
C ARG A 89 14.61 18.17 -25.67
N ASP A 90 13.78 19.07 -26.21
CA ASP A 90 12.66 18.68 -27.07
C ASP A 90 13.13 18.29 -28.48
N LYS A 91 12.23 17.65 -29.24
CA LYS A 91 12.50 17.21 -30.63
C LYS A 91 12.80 18.37 -31.59
N LYS A 92 12.38 19.60 -31.26
CA LYS A 92 12.59 20.80 -32.09
C LYS A 92 13.95 21.45 -31.86
N SER A 93 14.57 21.21 -30.71
CA SER A 93 15.87 21.77 -30.37
C SER A 93 16.98 21.18 -31.24
N LYS A 94 17.87 22.06 -31.73
CA LYS A 94 19.03 21.71 -32.54
C LYS A 94 20.29 22.10 -31.77
N LEU A 95 20.77 21.18 -30.93
CA LEU A 95 21.97 21.37 -30.13
C LEU A 95 23.11 20.55 -30.74
N GLN A 96 24.29 21.15 -30.92
CA GLN A 96 25.49 20.49 -31.45
C GLN A 96 26.18 19.57 -30.40
N ILE A 97 25.38 19.02 -29.47
CA ILE A 97 25.81 18.16 -28.36
C ILE A 97 24.85 16.98 -28.24
N LYS A 98 25.37 15.83 -27.82
CA LYS A 98 24.56 14.66 -27.49
C LYS A 98 24.04 14.80 -26.07
N ILE A 99 22.74 15.03 -25.94
CA ILE A 99 22.00 14.99 -24.67
C ILE A 99 20.70 14.21 -24.88
N SER A 100 20.13 13.64 -23.82
CA SER A 100 18.90 12.86 -23.90
C SER A 100 17.76 13.70 -24.48
N SER A 101 17.06 13.12 -25.45
CA SER A 101 15.76 13.62 -25.88
C SER A 101 14.74 13.17 -24.86
N GLU A 102 14.08 14.11 -24.19
CA GLU A 102 12.87 13.81 -23.44
C GLU A 102 11.73 14.67 -24.00
N GLU A 103 10.59 14.03 -24.24
CA GLU A 103 9.34 14.80 -24.22
C GLU A 103 9.29 15.51 -22.88
N PRO A 104 8.95 16.81 -22.80
CA PRO A 104 8.94 17.55 -21.55
C PRO A 104 7.79 17.06 -20.66
N THR A 105 7.97 15.87 -20.07
CA THR A 105 7.19 15.35 -18.95
C THR A 105 8.04 15.30 -17.68
N ALA A 106 9.34 15.54 -17.77
CA ALA A 106 10.25 15.56 -16.64
C ALA A 106 10.67 16.98 -16.23
N SER A 107 9.74 17.93 -16.13
CA SER A 107 9.78 18.74 -14.90
C SER A 107 9.64 17.74 -13.73
N PHE A 108 9.87 18.17 -12.48
CA PHE A 108 8.96 17.70 -11.44
C PHE A 108 7.53 18.15 -11.83
N ASN A 109 6.97 17.53 -12.86
CA ASN A 109 5.56 17.53 -13.10
C ASN A 109 5.03 16.82 -11.87
N TYR A 110 4.51 17.61 -10.94
CA TYR A 110 3.13 17.36 -10.53
C TYR A 110 2.41 16.86 -11.77
N ILE A 111 2.36 15.54 -11.94
CA ILE A 111 1.70 14.88 -13.06
C ILE A 111 0.37 15.60 -13.15
N LYS A 112 0.14 16.34 -14.24
CA LYS A 112 -1.16 16.94 -14.51
C LYS A 112 -2.13 15.82 -14.26
N LYS A 113 -2.94 15.95 -13.21
CA LYS A 113 -3.69 14.86 -12.60
C LYS A 113 -4.49 14.22 -13.72
N ASN A 114 -3.93 13.19 -14.36
CA ASN A 114 -4.70 12.30 -15.19
C ASN A 114 -5.76 11.85 -14.20
N SER A 115 -7.00 12.18 -14.50
CA SER A 115 -8.15 11.74 -13.74
C SER A 115 -8.21 10.24 -13.93
N ALA A 116 -7.27 9.51 -13.31
CA ALA A 116 -7.27 8.08 -13.19
C ALA A 116 -8.70 7.76 -12.80
N LYS A 117 -9.43 7.09 -13.71
CA LYS A 117 -10.87 6.82 -13.56
C LYS A 117 -11.05 6.33 -12.13
N LYS A 118 -11.57 7.20 -11.26
CA LYS A 118 -11.64 6.91 -9.83
C LYS A 118 -12.47 5.65 -9.76
N LEU A 119 -11.89 4.55 -9.26
CA LEU A 119 -12.59 3.29 -9.10
C LEU A 119 -13.93 3.59 -8.41
N LYS A 120 -15.03 3.49 -9.17
CA LYS A 120 -16.36 3.79 -8.66
C LYS A 120 -16.78 2.59 -7.84
N LEU A 121 -16.90 2.78 -6.53
CA LEU A 121 -17.36 1.73 -5.65
C LEU A 121 -18.84 1.46 -5.92
N SER A 122 -19.22 0.19 -5.94
CA SER A 122 -20.61 -0.25 -5.87
C SER A 122 -21.28 0.21 -4.57
N LYS A 123 -22.60 0.03 -4.46
CA LYS A 123 -23.36 0.40 -3.25
C LYS A 123 -22.85 -0.31 -2.00
N ILE A 124 -22.56 -1.61 -2.10
CA ILE A 124 -22.05 -2.41 -0.98
C ILE A 124 -20.63 -2.00 -0.60
N GLU A 125 -19.76 -1.78 -1.59
CA GLU A 125 -18.38 -1.33 -1.35
C GLU A 125 -18.33 0.07 -0.74
N SER A 126 -19.24 0.97 -1.13
CA SER A 126 -19.36 2.30 -0.53
C SER A 126 -19.77 2.21 0.94
N LYS A 127 -20.67 1.29 1.30
CA LYS A 127 -21.04 1.02 2.70
C LYS A 127 -19.87 0.46 3.50
N ILE A 128 -19.13 -0.50 2.94
CA ILE A 128 -17.93 -1.06 3.56
C ILE A 128 -16.89 0.06 3.77
N TYR A 129 -16.56 0.81 2.72
CA TYR A 129 -15.61 1.93 2.79
C TYR A 129 -16.02 2.94 3.87
N TYR A 130 -17.30 3.32 3.92
CA TYR A 130 -17.82 4.20 4.95
C TYR A 130 -17.63 3.60 6.35
N ALA A 131 -18.03 2.34 6.56
CA ALA A 131 -17.94 1.67 7.84
C ALA A 131 -16.50 1.61 8.38
N LEU A 132 -15.54 1.28 7.52
CA LEU A 132 -14.11 1.16 7.88
C LEU A 132 -13.43 2.51 8.15
N THR A 133 -13.95 3.60 7.59
CA THR A 133 -13.36 4.94 7.71
C THR A 133 -14.11 5.80 8.73
N LYS A 134 -15.37 6.11 8.45
CA LYS A 134 -16.21 7.05 9.22
C LYS A 134 -17.21 6.37 10.15
N GLY A 135 -17.64 5.15 9.82
CA GLY A 135 -18.63 4.39 10.57
C GLY A 135 -18.03 3.63 11.76
N GLU A 136 -18.54 2.43 12.02
CA GLU A 136 -18.26 1.66 13.25
C GLU A 136 -16.87 1.00 13.29
N GLY A 137 -16.13 0.98 12.19
CA GLY A 137 -14.82 0.32 12.05
C GLY A 137 -14.85 -1.08 11.43
N PHE A 138 -16.04 -1.68 11.33
CA PHE A 138 -16.27 -2.98 10.71
C PHE A 138 -17.59 -3.01 9.95
N TYR A 139 -17.74 -3.98 9.04
CA TYR A 139 -18.96 -4.20 8.26
C TYR A 139 -19.21 -5.69 8.06
N LEU A 140 -20.43 -6.14 8.36
CA LEU A 140 -20.88 -7.52 8.14
C LEU A 140 -21.60 -7.62 6.78
N VAL A 141 -21.03 -8.36 5.84
CA VAL A 141 -21.69 -8.73 4.59
C VAL A 141 -22.33 -10.11 4.78
N LYS A 142 -23.66 -10.16 4.89
CA LYS A 142 -24.41 -11.40 5.06
C LYS A 142 -24.50 -12.18 3.74
N ASN A 143 -24.47 -13.51 3.81
CA ASN A 143 -24.72 -14.42 2.68
C ASN A 143 -23.86 -14.12 1.42
N TYR A 144 -22.59 -13.74 1.61
CA TYR A 144 -21.68 -13.42 0.51
C TYR A 144 -21.18 -14.66 -0.24
N PHE A 145 -20.61 -15.63 0.48
CA PHE A 145 -20.17 -16.89 -0.10
C PHE A 145 -21.30 -17.93 -0.09
N ASN A 146 -21.36 -18.73 -1.15
CA ASN A 146 -22.21 -19.91 -1.19
C ASN A 146 -21.91 -20.83 0.01
N LYS A 147 -22.94 -21.22 0.77
CA LYS A 147 -22.81 -22.03 1.99
C LYS A 147 -22.18 -23.40 1.73
N LEU A 148 -22.37 -24.01 0.56
CA LEU A 148 -21.70 -25.27 0.17
C LEU A 148 -20.18 -25.10 0.06
N LYS A 149 -19.73 -23.95 -0.44
CA LYS A 149 -18.30 -23.60 -0.51
C LYS A 149 -17.69 -23.54 0.90
N ILE A 150 -18.40 -22.90 1.84
CA ILE A 150 -17.98 -22.82 3.25
C ILE A 150 -17.99 -24.20 3.91
N LYS A 151 -19.03 -25.03 3.69
CA LYS A 151 -19.08 -26.41 4.18
C LYS A 151 -17.92 -27.25 3.67
N LYS A 152 -17.51 -27.10 2.41
CA LYS A 152 -16.33 -27.78 1.85
C LYS A 152 -15.05 -27.35 2.57
N ALA A 153 -14.83 -26.05 2.74
CA ALA A 153 -13.68 -25.53 3.48
C ALA A 153 -13.66 -26.02 4.94
N PHE A 154 -14.82 -26.03 5.61
CA PHE A 154 -14.98 -26.57 6.95
C PHE A 154 -14.56 -28.04 7.02
N LYS A 155 -15.07 -28.92 6.16
CA LYS A 155 -14.72 -30.36 6.16
C LYS A 155 -13.21 -30.59 6.04
N ILE A 156 -12.53 -29.85 5.16
CA ILE A 156 -11.07 -29.96 4.98
C ILE A 156 -10.34 -29.60 6.28
N ILE A 157 -10.72 -28.50 6.90
CA ILE A 157 -10.07 -28.03 8.14
C ILE A 157 -10.41 -28.95 9.31
N ASP A 158 -11.67 -29.35 9.45
CA ASP A 158 -12.12 -30.24 10.52
C ASP A 158 -11.39 -31.58 10.46
N ASN A 159 -11.22 -32.16 9.27
CA ASN A 159 -10.42 -33.38 9.10
C ASN A 159 -8.97 -33.22 9.57
N ILE A 160 -8.35 -32.05 9.36
CA ILE A 160 -6.99 -31.78 9.83
C ILE A 160 -6.95 -31.60 11.36
N VAL A 161 -7.96 -30.93 11.92
CA VAL A 161 -8.06 -30.71 13.37
C VAL A 161 -8.33 -32.02 14.10
N MET A 162 -9.27 -32.84 13.63
CA MET A 162 -9.68 -34.09 14.28
C MET A 162 -8.65 -35.23 14.17
N LYS A 163 -7.71 -35.15 13.23
CA LYS A 163 -6.55 -36.07 13.15
C LYS A 163 -5.46 -35.76 14.18
N ASP A 164 -5.51 -34.61 14.84
CA ASP A 164 -4.55 -34.26 15.88
C ASP A 164 -4.90 -34.97 17.19
N LYS A 165 -4.03 -35.92 17.59
CA LYS A 165 -4.23 -36.73 18.80
C LYS A 165 -4.37 -35.87 20.06
N LYS A 166 -3.59 -34.78 20.18
CA LYS A 166 -3.62 -33.89 21.36
C LYS A 166 -4.94 -33.12 21.45
N ILE A 167 -5.45 -32.67 20.31
CA ILE A 167 -6.77 -32.05 20.26
C ILE A 167 -7.85 -33.08 20.63
N LYS A 168 -7.80 -34.27 20.02
CA LYS A 168 -8.81 -35.30 20.23
C LYS A 168 -8.89 -35.75 21.69
N SER A 169 -7.76 -35.87 22.38
CA SER A 169 -7.72 -36.23 23.81
C SER A 169 -8.31 -35.15 24.73
N ASN A 170 -8.34 -33.89 24.28
CA ASN A 170 -8.76 -32.75 25.10
C ASN A 170 -10.21 -32.29 24.86
N LEU A 171 -10.91 -32.82 23.85
CA LEU A 171 -12.26 -32.39 23.46
C LEU A 171 -13.31 -32.52 24.59
N ASN A 172 -13.07 -33.41 25.56
CA ASN A 172 -14.00 -33.69 26.66
C ASN A 172 -13.62 -33.01 27.98
N ASN A 173 -12.53 -32.23 28.02
CA ASN A 173 -12.07 -31.53 29.21
C ASN A 173 -12.16 -30.01 28.99
N PHE A 174 -12.79 -29.28 29.92
CA PHE A 174 -12.64 -27.81 30.00
C PHE A 174 -11.18 -27.51 30.36
N ALA A 175 -10.34 -27.26 29.35
CA ALA A 175 -8.92 -27.06 29.56
C ALA A 175 -8.65 -25.78 30.38
N LYS A 176 -7.94 -25.91 31.51
CA LYS A 176 -7.50 -24.77 32.34
C LYS A 176 -6.67 -23.74 31.53
N ASP A 177 -5.93 -24.20 30.50
CA ASP A 177 -5.16 -23.35 29.58
C ASP A 177 -5.75 -23.39 28.15
N LYS A 178 -5.96 -22.20 27.58
CA LYS A 178 -6.40 -21.90 26.22
C LYS A 178 -5.69 -22.71 25.15
N LYS A 179 -4.38 -22.94 25.31
CA LYS A 179 -3.53 -23.54 24.28
C LYS A 179 -3.96 -24.95 23.90
N PHE A 180 -4.64 -25.67 24.79
CA PHE A 180 -5.03 -27.06 24.56
C PHE A 180 -6.25 -27.21 23.64
N ASN A 181 -7.16 -26.21 23.64
CA ASN A 181 -8.41 -26.24 22.87
C ASN A 181 -8.42 -25.23 21.72
N GLN A 182 -7.24 -24.74 21.33
CA GLN A 182 -7.05 -23.86 20.17
C GLN A 182 -6.07 -24.50 19.18
N LYS A 183 -6.41 -24.47 17.90
CA LYS A 183 -5.49 -24.88 16.82
C LYS A 183 -5.44 -23.84 15.70
N TRP A 184 -4.24 -23.55 15.24
CA TRP A 184 -4.00 -22.74 14.04
C TRP A 184 -3.64 -23.62 12.86
N ILE A 185 -4.24 -23.34 11.71
CA ILE A 185 -3.93 -24.00 10.44
C ILE A 185 -3.44 -22.96 9.44
N TYR A 186 -2.25 -23.19 8.88
CA TYR A 186 -1.61 -22.35 7.88
C TYR A 186 -1.49 -23.07 6.53
N ASN A 187 -0.82 -22.42 5.57
CA ASN A 187 -0.62 -22.90 4.20
C ASN A 187 -1.94 -23.41 3.56
N LEU A 188 -2.99 -22.58 3.64
CA LEU A 188 -4.33 -22.95 3.18
C LEU A 188 -4.41 -23.03 1.65
N LEU A 189 -3.60 -22.22 0.96
CA LEU A 189 -3.61 -22.09 -0.50
C LEU A 189 -3.20 -23.41 -1.20
N ASN A 190 -2.26 -24.16 -0.62
CA ASN A 190 -1.86 -25.47 -1.13
C ASN A 190 -2.86 -26.58 -0.81
N LYS A 191 -3.78 -26.39 0.16
CA LYS A 191 -4.71 -27.44 0.60
C LYS A 191 -5.84 -27.68 -0.38
N ASN A 192 -6.43 -26.61 -0.92
CA ASN A 192 -7.54 -26.71 -1.87
C ASN A 192 -7.85 -25.36 -2.53
N LYS A 193 -8.31 -25.40 -3.80
CA LYS A 193 -8.76 -24.21 -4.55
C LYS A 193 -9.80 -23.36 -3.80
N VAL A 194 -10.62 -23.97 -2.93
CA VAL A 194 -11.59 -23.21 -2.13
C VAL A 194 -10.95 -22.07 -1.34
N PHE A 195 -9.73 -22.25 -0.82
CA PHE A 195 -9.05 -21.23 -0.04
C PHE A 195 -8.48 -20.09 -0.92
N ILE A 196 -8.19 -20.37 -2.18
CA ILE A 196 -7.83 -19.35 -3.19
C ILE A 196 -9.02 -18.43 -3.46
N ASP A 197 -10.26 -18.95 -3.41
CA ASP A 197 -11.46 -18.11 -3.53
C ASP A 197 -11.71 -17.29 -2.27
N LEU A 198 -11.49 -17.88 -1.09
CA LEU A 198 -11.79 -17.24 0.18
C LEU A 198 -10.83 -16.11 0.55
N ILE A 199 -9.58 -16.13 0.05
CA ILE A 199 -8.62 -15.01 0.22
C ILE A 199 -8.89 -13.82 -0.71
N GLN A 200 -9.88 -13.89 -1.61
CA GLN A 200 -10.10 -12.85 -2.64
C GLN A 200 -11.56 -12.34 -2.73
N PRO A 201 -12.22 -11.92 -1.64
CA PRO A 201 -13.57 -11.37 -1.72
C PRO A 201 -13.59 -10.01 -2.43
N ASN A 202 -14.25 -9.93 -3.60
CA ASN A 202 -14.28 -8.75 -4.48
C ASN A 202 -14.62 -7.43 -3.77
N PRO A 203 -15.67 -7.33 -2.92
CA PRO A 203 -15.97 -6.07 -2.24
C PRO A 203 -14.84 -5.61 -1.32
N ALA A 204 -14.12 -6.55 -0.69
CA ALA A 204 -12.96 -6.22 0.14
C ALA A 204 -11.79 -5.78 -0.74
N MET A 205 -11.48 -6.50 -1.83
CA MET A 205 -10.36 -6.16 -2.72
C MET A 205 -10.48 -4.74 -3.29
N ASN A 206 -11.68 -4.36 -3.73
CA ASN A 206 -11.95 -3.04 -4.30
C ASN A 206 -11.88 -1.92 -3.25
N VAL A 207 -12.34 -2.18 -2.03
CA VAL A 207 -12.24 -1.22 -0.92
C VAL A 207 -10.79 -1.08 -0.46
N PHE A 208 -10.08 -2.20 -0.29
CA PHE A 208 -8.69 -2.22 0.17
C PHE A 208 -7.75 -1.57 -0.83
N LYS A 209 -8.01 -1.70 -2.13
CA LYS A 209 -7.30 -0.94 -3.17
C LYS A 209 -7.28 0.57 -2.90
N LYS A 210 -8.38 1.13 -2.36
CA LYS A 210 -8.48 2.56 -2.01
C LYS A 210 -7.86 2.90 -0.65
N LEU A 211 -7.83 1.96 0.29
CA LEU A 211 -7.39 2.20 1.68
C LEU A 211 -5.92 1.84 1.94
N LEU A 212 -5.39 0.84 1.24
CA LEU A 212 -4.06 0.28 1.42
C LEU A 212 -3.13 0.55 0.23
N GLY A 213 -3.66 1.08 -0.87
CA GLY A 213 -2.95 1.31 -2.12
C GLY A 213 -3.26 0.27 -3.19
N ASN A 214 -2.89 0.56 -4.45
CA ASN A 214 -3.26 -0.29 -5.59
C ASN A 214 -2.68 -1.71 -5.49
N ASP A 215 -1.46 -1.81 -4.96
CA ASP A 215 -0.65 -3.02 -4.95
C ASP A 215 -0.63 -3.70 -3.58
N PHE A 216 -1.67 -3.50 -2.76
CA PHE A 216 -1.77 -4.12 -1.44
C PHE A 216 -1.59 -5.65 -1.51
N ILE A 217 -1.04 -6.22 -0.44
CA ILE A 217 -0.70 -7.64 -0.31
C ILE A 217 -1.49 -8.30 0.81
N CYS A 218 -1.45 -9.63 0.90
CA CYS A 218 -1.95 -10.37 2.06
C CYS A 218 -0.81 -10.64 3.04
N GLY A 219 -0.94 -10.12 4.27
CA GLY A 219 0.06 -10.23 5.32
C GLY A 219 -0.04 -11.50 6.16
N PHE A 220 -1.22 -12.12 6.21
CA PHE A 220 -1.51 -13.30 6.98
C PHE A 220 -2.74 -14.01 6.42
N PHE A 221 -2.70 -15.33 6.29
CA PHE A 221 -3.84 -16.14 5.91
C PHE A 221 -3.82 -17.49 6.64
N GLY A 222 -4.77 -17.68 7.55
CA GLY A 222 -4.83 -18.89 8.38
C GLY A 222 -6.21 -19.12 8.97
N VAL A 223 -6.43 -20.32 9.52
CA VAL A 223 -7.66 -20.65 10.27
C VAL A 223 -7.35 -20.72 11.75
N ASN A 224 -8.12 -19.98 12.54
CA ASN A 224 -8.16 -20.14 13.99
C ASN A 224 -9.35 -21.02 14.38
N CYS A 225 -9.04 -22.18 14.96
CA CYS A 225 -10.00 -23.18 15.41
C CYS A 225 -10.10 -23.12 16.94
N LEU A 226 -11.18 -22.54 17.45
CA LEU A 226 -11.53 -22.57 18.87
C LEU A 226 -12.51 -23.73 19.12
N LEU A 227 -12.11 -24.68 19.95
CA LEU A 227 -12.93 -25.83 20.36
C LEU A 227 -13.72 -25.48 21.64
N PRO A 228 -14.69 -26.32 22.05
CA PRO A 228 -15.32 -26.20 23.37
C PRO A 228 -14.30 -25.93 24.49
N GLY A 229 -14.61 -24.97 25.37
CA GLY A 229 -13.72 -24.56 26.47
C GLY A 229 -12.52 -23.69 26.08
N ALA A 230 -12.33 -23.35 24.79
CA ALA A 230 -11.22 -22.48 24.39
C ALA A 230 -11.37 -21.05 24.94
N ARG A 231 -10.33 -20.52 25.60
CA ARG A 231 -10.36 -19.13 26.10
C ARG A 231 -10.28 -18.11 24.95
N GLY A 232 -10.89 -16.95 25.19
CA GLY A 232 -10.87 -15.81 24.27
C GLY A 232 -9.53 -15.08 24.20
N GLN A 233 -9.53 -13.92 23.57
CA GLN A 233 -8.43 -12.96 23.56
C GLN A 233 -8.80 -11.75 24.40
N ILE A 234 -7.79 -10.98 24.80
CA ILE A 234 -8.01 -9.62 25.31
C ILE A 234 -8.25 -8.66 24.12
N PRO A 235 -8.94 -7.52 24.31
CA PRO A 235 -9.02 -6.48 23.29
C PRO A 235 -7.63 -6.10 22.77
N HIS A 236 -7.48 -6.02 21.45
CA HIS A 236 -6.20 -5.68 20.83
C HIS A 236 -6.38 -4.94 19.51
N LEU A 237 -5.24 -4.44 19.02
CA LEU A 237 -5.03 -4.05 17.64
C LEU A 237 -4.21 -5.14 16.95
N ASP A 238 -4.46 -5.35 15.66
CA ASP A 238 -3.69 -6.34 14.91
C ASP A 238 -2.33 -5.81 14.45
N TYR A 239 -1.48 -6.72 13.96
CA TYR A 239 -0.25 -6.35 13.27
C TYR A 239 -0.53 -5.32 12.17
N PRO A 240 0.29 -4.29 11.95
CA PRO A 240 1.55 -4.04 12.65
C PRO A 240 1.42 -3.30 13.98
N TYR A 241 0.23 -2.79 14.33
CA TYR A 241 0.02 -1.85 15.43
C TYR A 241 0.63 -2.29 16.76
N TYR A 242 0.42 -3.54 17.17
CA TYR A 242 0.96 -4.06 18.43
C TYR A 242 2.49 -4.19 18.45
N ARG A 243 3.17 -4.20 17.29
CA ARG A 243 4.63 -4.32 17.22
C ARG A 243 5.38 -3.00 17.34
N PHE A 244 4.73 -1.87 17.08
CA PHE A 244 5.37 -0.56 17.17
C PHE A 244 4.79 0.34 18.27
N VAL A 245 3.73 -0.09 18.97
CA VAL A 245 3.08 0.70 20.04
C VAL A 245 2.84 -0.15 21.28
N LYS A 246 3.27 0.36 22.43
CA LYS A 246 2.97 -0.23 23.75
C LYS A 246 1.50 0.04 24.13
N PRO A 247 0.88 -0.81 24.97
CA PRO A 247 -0.47 -0.55 25.49
C PRO A 247 -0.62 0.86 26.08
N GLY A 248 -1.72 1.55 25.75
CA GLY A 248 -2.01 2.93 26.16
C GLY A 248 -1.44 4.02 25.26
N ASN A 249 -0.36 3.75 24.51
CA ASN A 249 0.27 4.76 23.67
C ASN A 249 -0.56 5.03 22.41
N LYS A 250 -0.47 6.28 21.93
CA LYS A 250 -1.01 6.67 20.61
C LYS A 250 -0.19 6.04 19.50
N ILE A 251 -0.86 5.70 18.41
CA ILE A 251 -0.20 5.32 17.16
C ILE A 251 0.59 6.55 16.65
N PRO A 252 1.88 6.40 16.28
CA PRO A 252 2.80 7.51 15.96
C PRO A 252 2.50 8.17 14.60
N PHE A 253 1.36 7.84 14.00
CA PHE A 253 0.80 8.53 12.85
C PHE A 253 -0.69 8.72 13.11
N LYS A 254 -1.19 9.91 12.75
CA LYS A 254 -2.63 10.11 12.65
C LYS A 254 -3.04 9.50 11.33
N ALA A 255 -4.03 8.60 11.34
CA ALA A 255 -4.75 8.21 10.13
C ALA A 255 -5.56 9.41 9.58
N LYS A 256 -4.90 10.54 9.27
CA LYS A 256 -5.52 11.67 8.60
C LYS A 256 -5.71 11.25 7.14
N LYS A 257 -6.98 11.18 6.71
CA LYS A 257 -7.42 10.93 5.33
C LYS A 257 -6.94 9.57 4.75
N ASN A 258 -7.59 8.49 5.20
CA ASN A 258 -7.74 7.22 4.47
C ASN A 258 -6.48 6.34 4.27
N PHE A 259 -5.40 6.55 5.01
CA PHE A 259 -4.23 5.67 4.93
C PHE A 259 -4.22 4.64 6.07
N PHE A 260 -4.44 3.38 5.73
CA PHE A 260 -4.49 2.28 6.70
C PHE A 260 -3.26 1.38 6.53
N LEU A 261 -2.75 0.84 7.63
CA LEU A 261 -1.67 -0.16 7.59
C LEU A 261 -2.21 -1.59 7.57
N ASN A 262 -3.48 -1.79 7.92
CA ASN A 262 -4.11 -3.10 7.97
C ASN A 262 -5.62 -2.98 7.73
N CYS A 263 -6.12 -3.82 6.83
CA CYS A 263 -7.51 -4.25 6.85
C CYS A 263 -7.62 -5.77 6.94
N GLN A 264 -8.73 -6.25 7.49
CA GLN A 264 -8.96 -7.67 7.73
C GLN A 264 -10.26 -8.16 7.14
N VAL A 265 -10.29 -9.44 6.80
CA VAL A 265 -11.50 -10.20 6.51
C VAL A 265 -11.55 -11.44 7.42
N LEU A 266 -12.62 -11.55 8.19
CA LEU A 266 -12.98 -12.73 8.97
C LEU A 266 -14.07 -13.51 8.24
N ILE A 267 -13.83 -14.80 7.99
CA ILE A 267 -14.76 -15.70 7.30
C ILE A 267 -15.07 -16.89 8.22
N PRO A 268 -16.29 -16.97 8.79
CA PRO A 268 -16.70 -18.11 9.59
C PRO A 268 -16.84 -19.37 8.74
N LEU A 269 -16.19 -20.46 9.17
CA LEU A 269 -16.40 -21.82 8.66
C LEU A 269 -17.50 -22.56 9.44
N THR A 270 -17.77 -22.11 10.66
CA THR A 270 -18.93 -22.49 11.47
C THR A 270 -19.74 -21.24 11.83
N LYS A 271 -20.99 -21.40 12.26
CA LYS A 271 -21.77 -20.25 12.76
C LYS A 271 -21.09 -19.69 14.01
N PHE A 272 -20.96 -18.38 14.10
CA PHE A 272 -20.48 -17.70 15.30
C PHE A 272 -21.66 -17.11 16.05
N ASP A 273 -21.74 -17.39 17.34
CA ASP A 273 -22.78 -16.90 18.22
C ASP A 273 -22.20 -16.48 19.58
N GLN A 274 -23.09 -16.01 20.47
CA GLN A 274 -22.70 -15.54 21.79
C GLN A 274 -22.03 -16.62 22.66
N THR A 275 -22.36 -17.89 22.42
CA THR A 275 -21.92 -19.02 23.26
C THR A 275 -20.58 -19.61 22.84
N ASN A 276 -20.21 -19.50 21.55
CA ASN A 276 -19.08 -20.26 21.00
C ASN A 276 -17.81 -19.44 20.73
N GLY A 277 -17.70 -18.26 21.32
CA GLY A 277 -16.52 -17.41 21.16
C GLY A 277 -16.54 -16.58 19.89
N SER A 278 -17.72 -16.08 19.49
CA SER A 278 -17.80 -15.10 18.40
C SER A 278 -16.94 -13.86 18.69
N THR A 279 -16.46 -13.23 17.63
CA THR A 279 -15.65 -12.02 17.71
C THR A 279 -16.51 -10.84 18.17
N ALA A 280 -15.99 -10.07 19.12
CA ALA A 280 -16.59 -8.85 19.62
C ALA A 280 -15.75 -7.63 19.23
N PHE A 281 -16.43 -6.53 18.89
CA PHE A 281 -15.81 -5.28 18.44
C PHE A 281 -16.26 -4.12 19.33
N LEU A 282 -15.36 -3.19 19.63
CA LEU A 282 -15.74 -1.88 20.16
C LEU A 282 -15.98 -0.94 18.98
N LYS A 283 -17.24 -0.55 18.77
CA LYS A 283 -17.64 0.35 17.70
C LYS A 283 -16.87 1.67 17.80
N ASN A 284 -16.45 2.22 16.67
CA ASN A 284 -15.73 3.49 16.55
C ASN A 284 -14.32 3.53 17.18
N SER A 285 -13.83 2.43 17.77
CA SER A 285 -12.54 2.41 18.48
C SER A 285 -11.33 2.68 17.58
N HIS A 286 -11.42 2.46 16.26
CA HIS A 286 -10.38 2.84 15.30
C HIS A 286 -10.10 4.35 15.28
N LYS A 287 -11.07 5.17 15.71
CA LYS A 287 -10.92 6.63 15.83
C LYS A 287 -10.09 7.03 17.05
N LEU A 288 -9.95 6.15 18.05
CA LEU A 288 -9.14 6.42 19.25
C LEU A 288 -7.64 6.46 18.91
N ASN A 289 -7.22 5.75 17.86
CA ASN A 289 -5.85 5.73 17.36
C ASN A 289 -4.82 5.46 18.49
N LYS A 290 -5.16 4.55 19.40
CA LYS A 290 -4.35 4.12 20.54
C LYS A 290 -4.51 2.63 20.77
N PHE A 291 -3.52 2.00 21.38
CA PHE A 291 -3.62 0.61 21.83
C PHE A 291 -4.44 0.52 23.13
N PRO A 292 -5.37 -0.45 23.28
CA PRO A 292 -6.21 -0.55 24.48
C PRO A 292 -5.42 -0.87 25.75
N LEU A 293 -5.84 -0.29 26.87
CA LEU A 293 -5.40 -0.67 28.22
C LEU A 293 -6.31 -1.76 28.80
N LYS A 294 -5.86 -2.43 29.87
CA LYS A 294 -6.70 -3.42 30.59
C LYS A 294 -8.01 -2.79 31.10
N ASP A 295 -7.96 -1.58 31.62
CA ASP A 295 -9.16 -0.89 32.14
C ASP A 295 -10.15 -0.50 31.06
N ASP A 296 -9.68 -0.29 29.82
CA ASP A 296 -10.56 -0.04 28.69
C ASP A 296 -11.52 -1.24 28.45
N PHE A 297 -11.17 -2.45 28.88
CA PHE A 297 -12.05 -3.61 28.79
C PHE A 297 -13.29 -3.47 29.68
N LYS A 298 -13.11 -3.05 30.93
CA LYS A 298 -14.21 -2.92 31.91
C LYS A 298 -15.10 -1.72 31.61
N LYS A 299 -14.51 -0.65 31.05
CA LYS A 299 -15.19 0.64 30.80
C LYS A 299 -15.99 0.66 29.51
N ASN A 300 -15.79 -0.30 28.60
CA ASN A 300 -16.39 -0.28 27.27
C ASN A 300 -17.22 -1.54 27.00
N SER A 301 -18.37 -1.35 26.36
CA SER A 301 -19.21 -2.47 25.91
C SER A 301 -18.82 -2.90 24.50
N PHE A 302 -18.38 -4.16 24.36
CA PHE A 302 -18.03 -4.76 23.08
C PHE A 302 -19.23 -5.45 22.47
N SER A 303 -19.54 -5.13 21.21
CA SER A 303 -20.61 -5.76 20.45
C SER A 303 -20.14 -7.11 19.90
N GLN A 304 -20.60 -8.21 20.49
CA GLN A 304 -20.39 -9.56 19.96
C GLN A 304 -21.33 -9.82 18.79
N LEU A 305 -20.79 -10.28 17.66
CA LEU A 305 -21.58 -10.45 16.44
C LEU A 305 -22.18 -11.87 16.37
N ASN A 306 -23.41 -12.00 15.87
CA ASN A 306 -23.94 -13.27 15.38
C ASN A 306 -23.65 -13.35 13.89
N ILE A 307 -22.86 -14.33 13.46
CA ILE A 307 -22.37 -14.43 12.08
C ILE A 307 -22.65 -15.82 11.52
N ASP A 308 -23.59 -15.90 10.58
CA ASP A 308 -23.92 -17.15 9.89
C ASP A 308 -22.88 -17.49 8.80
N ILE A 309 -22.72 -18.80 8.55
CA ILE A 309 -21.87 -19.30 7.46
C ILE A 309 -22.26 -18.68 6.12
N GLY A 310 -21.24 -18.36 5.31
CA GLY A 310 -21.40 -17.63 4.06
C GLY A 310 -21.27 -16.11 4.22
N SER A 311 -21.38 -15.58 5.44
CA SER A 311 -21.12 -14.16 5.69
C SER A 311 -19.63 -13.88 5.83
N ILE A 312 -19.23 -12.61 5.68
CA ILE A 312 -17.88 -12.13 5.97
C ILE A 312 -17.93 -10.85 6.80
N VAL A 313 -16.98 -10.68 7.71
CA VAL A 313 -16.76 -9.41 8.41
C VAL A 313 -15.50 -8.77 7.86
N ILE A 314 -15.64 -7.54 7.38
CA ILE A 314 -14.54 -6.73 6.85
C ILE A 314 -14.29 -5.62 7.86
N PHE A 315 -13.05 -5.43 8.32
CA PHE A 315 -12.77 -4.45 9.38
C PHE A 315 -11.43 -3.76 9.25
N ASN A 316 -11.33 -2.60 9.89
CA ASN A 316 -10.13 -1.80 10.02
C ASN A 316 -9.25 -2.40 11.12
N GLY A 317 -7.94 -2.59 10.86
CA GLY A 317 -7.01 -3.15 11.84
C GLY A 317 -6.81 -2.29 13.11
N LEU A 318 -7.27 -1.03 13.10
CA LEU A 318 -7.32 -0.15 14.26
C LEU A 318 -8.57 -0.38 15.14
N THR A 319 -9.58 -1.11 14.67
CA THR A 319 -10.77 -1.38 15.46
C THR A 319 -10.43 -2.40 16.55
N TRP A 320 -10.61 -2.00 17.80
CA TRP A 320 -10.42 -2.86 18.96
C TRP A 320 -11.40 -4.02 18.89
N HIS A 321 -10.86 -5.22 19.00
CA HIS A 321 -11.64 -6.43 18.91
C HIS A 321 -11.00 -7.56 19.73
N LEU A 322 -11.78 -8.61 19.95
CA LEU A 322 -11.32 -9.84 20.58
C LEU A 322 -12.18 -11.03 20.12
N ALA A 323 -11.60 -12.22 20.12
CA ALA A 323 -12.40 -13.45 20.17
C ALA A 323 -12.91 -13.66 21.60
N GLN A 324 -14.21 -13.85 21.80
CA GLN A 324 -14.74 -14.23 23.11
C GLN A 324 -14.36 -15.68 23.46
N PRO A 325 -14.40 -16.08 24.73
CA PRO A 325 -14.28 -17.48 25.11
C PRO A 325 -15.39 -18.34 24.49
N ASN A 326 -15.06 -19.58 24.14
CA ASN A 326 -16.03 -20.59 23.72
C ASN A 326 -16.52 -21.34 24.96
N TYR A 327 -17.65 -20.89 25.51
CA TYR A 327 -18.31 -21.50 26.66
C TYR A 327 -19.23 -22.66 26.28
N SER A 328 -19.38 -22.96 24.98
CA SER A 328 -20.22 -24.07 24.55
C SER A 328 -19.57 -25.42 24.87
N ASN A 329 -20.40 -26.43 25.13
CA ASN A 329 -19.95 -27.80 25.40
C ASN A 329 -19.63 -28.58 24.12
N SER A 330 -20.14 -28.14 22.96
CA SER A 330 -20.11 -28.95 21.74
C SER A 330 -19.82 -28.17 20.46
N LYS A 331 -19.91 -26.83 20.47
CA LYS A 331 -19.78 -26.05 19.23
C LYS A 331 -18.32 -25.71 18.95
N LYS A 332 -17.89 -26.02 17.73
CA LYS A 332 -16.61 -25.60 17.16
C LYS A 332 -16.75 -24.18 16.58
N ARG A 333 -15.79 -23.30 16.84
CA ARG A 333 -15.69 -21.96 16.24
C ARG A 333 -14.45 -21.90 15.35
N TYR A 334 -14.64 -22.14 14.05
CA TYR A 334 -13.56 -22.12 13.06
C TYR A 334 -13.69 -20.88 12.20
N GLY A 335 -12.66 -20.03 12.16
CA GLY A 335 -12.66 -18.80 11.38
C GLY A 335 -11.39 -18.63 10.58
N ILE A 336 -11.53 -18.40 9.28
CA ILE A 336 -10.41 -17.91 8.47
C ILE A 336 -10.18 -16.45 8.80
N LEU A 337 -8.93 -16.09 9.02
CA LEU A 337 -8.45 -14.74 9.18
C LEU A 337 -7.53 -14.41 8.00
N ALA A 338 -7.91 -13.39 7.23
CA ALA A 338 -7.11 -12.85 6.15
C ALA A 338 -6.77 -11.39 6.44
N GLN A 339 -5.49 -11.09 6.59
CA GLN A 339 -4.98 -9.73 6.78
C GLN A 339 -4.42 -9.19 5.47
N TYR A 340 -4.70 -7.93 5.19
CA TYR A 340 -4.23 -7.22 4.02
C TYR A 340 -3.46 -5.97 4.44
N LEU A 341 -2.32 -5.74 3.78
CA LEU A 341 -1.35 -4.73 4.13
C LEU A 341 -0.99 -3.90 2.88
N PRO A 342 -0.62 -2.63 3.01
CA PRO A 342 0.16 -1.94 1.99
C PRO A 342 1.41 -2.74 1.64
N SER A 343 1.82 -2.73 0.37
CA SER A 343 2.91 -3.56 -0.16
C SER A 343 4.28 -3.33 0.50
N PHE A 344 4.51 -2.17 1.10
CA PHE A 344 5.77 -1.84 1.76
C PHE A 344 5.88 -2.41 3.19
N LEU A 345 4.82 -2.98 3.75
CA LEU A 345 4.86 -3.60 5.09
C LEU A 345 5.24 -5.07 4.98
N SER A 346 6.21 -5.49 5.79
CA SER A 346 6.60 -6.89 5.89
C SER A 346 5.41 -7.73 6.37
N PRO A 347 5.07 -8.84 5.68
CA PRO A 347 3.96 -9.69 6.09
C PRO A 347 4.32 -10.52 7.35
N GLN A 348 3.32 -10.97 8.09
CA GLN A 348 3.51 -11.90 9.22
C GLN A 348 3.81 -13.32 8.76
N LEU A 349 3.33 -13.70 7.58
CA LEU A 349 3.60 -14.97 6.92
C LEU A 349 4.19 -14.71 5.54
N ASP A 350 5.30 -15.39 5.22
CA ASP A 350 5.85 -15.40 3.87
C ASP A 350 5.00 -16.29 2.94
N LEU A 351 3.82 -15.76 2.57
CA LEU A 351 2.88 -16.46 1.70
C LEU A 351 3.48 -16.76 0.31
N LYS A 352 4.44 -15.94 -0.15
CA LYS A 352 5.16 -16.13 -1.41
C LYS A 352 5.94 -17.44 -1.39
N THR A 353 6.72 -17.66 -0.34
CA THR A 353 7.59 -18.84 -0.24
C THR A 353 6.82 -20.12 0.07
N ILE A 354 5.77 -20.07 0.88
CA ILE A 354 5.02 -21.29 1.27
C ILE A 354 3.99 -21.76 0.23
N THR A 355 3.65 -20.94 -0.78
CA THR A 355 2.62 -21.29 -1.78
C THR A 355 3.27 -21.92 -3.01
N ASP A 356 2.79 -23.09 -3.42
CA ASP A 356 3.35 -23.81 -4.57
C ASP A 356 3.18 -22.99 -5.86
N LYS A 357 4.22 -22.94 -6.70
CA LYS A 357 4.18 -22.24 -7.99
C LYS A 357 2.97 -22.63 -8.86
N LYS A 358 2.62 -23.92 -8.90
CA LYS A 358 1.43 -24.43 -9.62
C LYS A 358 0.10 -23.85 -9.13
N VAL A 359 0.01 -23.46 -7.86
CA VAL A 359 -1.17 -22.81 -7.28
C VAL A 359 -1.23 -21.35 -7.74
N ILE A 360 -0.09 -20.68 -7.72
CA ILE A 360 0.07 -19.28 -8.15
C ILE A 360 -0.26 -19.12 -9.64
N ASP A 361 0.29 -19.99 -10.49
CA ASP A 361 0.14 -19.89 -11.94
C ASP A 361 -1.28 -20.21 -12.44
N LYS A 362 -2.06 -20.97 -11.66
CA LYS A 362 -3.45 -21.32 -11.99
C LYS A 362 -4.47 -20.22 -11.69
N ASP A 363 -4.16 -19.27 -10.80
CA ASP A 363 -5.08 -18.17 -10.49
C ASP A 363 -4.79 -16.95 -11.38
N LYS A 364 -5.83 -16.45 -12.04
CA LYS A 364 -5.77 -15.28 -12.95
C LYS A 364 -6.31 -14.01 -12.29
N ARG A 365 -6.52 -14.01 -10.97
CA ARG A 365 -7.11 -12.88 -10.21
C ARG A 365 -6.02 -12.16 -9.41
N TYR A 366 -6.28 -11.84 -8.14
CA TYR A 366 -5.41 -11.10 -7.25
C TYR A 366 -4.31 -11.96 -6.63
N LEU A 367 -4.29 -13.29 -6.77
CA LEU A 367 -3.38 -14.12 -5.98
C LEU A 367 -1.91 -13.71 -6.12
N LYS A 368 -1.42 -13.48 -7.35
CA LYS A 368 -0.03 -13.01 -7.58
C LYS A 368 0.27 -11.68 -6.88
N GLN A 369 -0.68 -10.74 -6.88
CA GLN A 369 -0.56 -9.48 -6.15
C GLN A 369 -0.57 -9.73 -4.64
N LEU A 370 -1.53 -10.50 -4.12
CA LEU A 370 -1.67 -10.78 -2.69
C LEU A 370 -0.44 -11.48 -2.10
N LEU A 371 0.26 -12.30 -2.89
CA LEU A 371 1.51 -12.94 -2.51
C LEU A 371 2.74 -12.04 -2.70
N GLY A 372 2.57 -10.80 -3.18
CA GLY A 372 3.69 -9.89 -3.43
C GLY A 372 4.64 -10.34 -4.55
N ILE A 373 4.18 -11.20 -5.48
CA ILE A 373 5.02 -11.69 -6.59
C ILE A 373 5.48 -10.55 -7.50
N ASN A 374 4.63 -9.54 -7.66
CA ASN A 374 4.89 -8.41 -8.54
C ASN A 374 5.74 -7.31 -7.88
N LEU A 375 6.07 -7.44 -6.58
CA LEU A 375 6.88 -6.45 -5.89
C LEU A 375 8.36 -6.63 -6.27
N GLN A 376 8.95 -5.56 -6.81
CA GLN A 376 10.36 -5.48 -7.12
C GLN A 376 11.08 -4.70 -6.03
N PHE A 377 12.28 -5.16 -5.65
CA PHE A 377 13.16 -4.35 -4.81
C PHE A 377 13.61 -3.11 -5.60
N PRO A 378 13.80 -1.95 -4.93
CA PRO A 378 14.44 -0.81 -5.56
C PRO A 378 15.81 -1.24 -6.09
N SER A 379 15.99 -1.23 -7.42
CA SER A 379 17.29 -1.52 -8.02
C SER A 379 18.16 -0.27 -7.95
N ILE A 380 19.46 -0.46 -7.68
CA ILE A 380 20.46 0.59 -7.84
C ILE A 380 20.50 0.91 -9.34
N ARG A 381 20.18 2.16 -9.71
CA ARG A 381 20.43 2.64 -11.08
C ARG A 381 21.95 2.63 -11.27
N LYS A 382 22.45 1.73 -12.11
CA LYS A 382 23.85 1.72 -12.53
C LYS A 382 24.13 2.91 -13.44
#